data_AF-A0A1W1DKB6-F1
#
_entry.id   AF-A0A1W1DKB6-F1
#
_cell.length_a   1.000
_cell.length_b   1.000
_cell.length_c   1.000
_cell.angle_alpha   90.00
_cell.angle_beta   90.00
_cell.angle_gamma   90.00
#
_symmetry.space_group_name_H-M   'P 1'
#
loop_
_entity.id
_entity.type
_entity.pdbx_description
1 polymer ?
#
loop_
_entity_poly.entity_id
_entity_poly.type
_entity_poly.pdbx_seq_one_letter_code
_entity_poly.pdbx_strand_id
1 'polypeptide(L)'
;MFDSDDDLIHFKPNYPHTLPQDWKDIDNPTVYEISATLDTLKKMYVDQVRDLNQGRVDTELGEENLRNIATNYQSIKSILFQPR
;
A
#
# COMPACT_ATOMS: atom_id res chain seq x y z
N MET A 1 -12.49 24.71 -2.76
CA MET A 1 -13.43 23.81 -2.09
C MET A 1 -12.55 22.88 -1.30
N PHE A 2 -12.52 23.01 0.03
CA PHE A 2 -11.72 22.10 0.85
C PHE A 2 -12.52 20.80 0.92
N ASP A 3 -11.93 19.71 0.45
CA ASP A 3 -12.50 18.38 0.65
C ASP A 3 -12.69 18.22 2.17
N SER A 4 -13.92 17.95 2.57
CA SER A 4 -14.30 17.73 3.97
C SER A 4 -13.50 16.55 4.52
N ASP A 5 -13.08 16.60 5.78
CA ASP A 5 -12.30 15.53 6.43
C ASP A 5 -12.93 14.13 6.28
N ASP A 6 -14.25 14.05 6.05
CA ASP A 6 -14.97 12.81 5.73
C ASP A 6 -14.47 12.13 4.43
N ASP A 7 -14.02 12.88 3.43
CA ASP A 7 -13.48 12.34 2.18
C ASP A 7 -12.05 11.76 2.34
N LEU A 8 -11.35 12.10 3.43
CA LEU A 8 -10.01 11.57 3.74
C LEU A 8 -10.06 10.13 4.29
N ILE A 9 -11.24 9.64 4.69
CA ILE A 9 -11.43 8.37 5.43
C ILE A 9 -12.09 7.30 4.55
N HIS A 10 -12.65 7.67 3.40
CA HIS A 10 -13.30 6.71 2.51
C HIS A 10 -12.26 5.87 1.75
N PHE A 11 -12.14 4.59 2.14
CA PHE A 11 -11.43 3.54 1.43
C PHE A 11 -11.74 3.60 -0.07
N LYS A 12 -10.74 3.91 -0.90
CA LYS A 12 -10.87 3.86 -2.35
C LYS A 12 -10.36 2.50 -2.84
N PRO A 13 -11.25 1.59 -3.32
CA PRO A 13 -10.87 0.23 -3.69
C PRO A 13 -9.88 0.12 -4.86
N ASN A 14 -9.64 1.22 -5.58
CA ASN A 14 -8.86 1.28 -6.83
C ASN A 14 -7.72 2.33 -6.76
N TYR A 15 -7.13 2.57 -5.60
CA TYR A 15 -5.96 3.42 -5.52
C TYR A 15 -4.76 2.73 -6.20
N PRO A 16 -4.17 3.31 -7.28
CA PRO A 16 -3.26 2.59 -8.16
C PRO A 16 -1.82 2.52 -7.63
N HIS A 17 -1.54 3.25 -6.55
CA HIS A 17 -0.19 3.46 -6.06
C HIS A 17 0.13 2.54 -4.90
N THR A 18 1.28 1.87 -5.00
CA THR A 18 1.77 0.93 -4.00
C THR A 18 3.09 1.37 -3.38
N LEU A 19 3.62 2.51 -3.85
CA LEU A 19 4.94 2.99 -3.51
C LEU A 19 4.91 4.50 -3.20
N PRO A 20 5.72 4.96 -2.23
CA PRO A 20 5.79 6.36 -1.85
C PRO A 20 6.18 7.33 -2.97
N GLN A 21 6.94 6.90 -3.99
CA GLN A 21 7.33 7.79 -5.08
C GLN A 21 6.17 8.27 -5.96
N ASP A 22 5.00 7.62 -5.83
CA ASP A 22 3.80 8.00 -6.54
C ASP A 22 3.02 9.12 -5.83
N TRP A 23 3.41 9.46 -4.59
CA TRP A 23 2.83 10.57 -3.85
C TRP A 23 3.23 11.91 -4.46
N LYS A 24 2.39 12.94 -4.26
CA LYS A 24 2.63 14.27 -4.80
C LYS A 24 3.91 14.91 -4.24
N ASP A 25 4.19 14.66 -2.96
CA ASP A 25 5.40 15.08 -2.26
C ASP A 25 5.81 13.97 -1.28
N ILE A 26 6.96 13.34 -1.53
CA ILE A 26 7.45 12.21 -0.74
C ILE A 26 7.89 12.64 0.67
N ASP A 27 8.35 13.88 0.83
CA ASP A 27 8.85 14.42 2.09
C ASP A 27 7.71 14.97 2.96
N ASN A 28 6.55 15.24 2.34
CA ASN A 28 5.35 15.73 3.01
C ASN A 28 4.07 15.05 2.48
N PRO A 29 3.92 13.73 2.69
CA PRO A 29 2.75 12.99 2.22
C PRO A 29 1.48 13.37 2.97
N THR A 30 0.36 13.34 2.28
CA THR A 30 -0.95 13.53 2.91
C THR A 30 -1.38 12.30 3.69
N VAL A 31 -2.24 12.48 4.70
CA VAL A 31 -2.87 11.37 5.44
C VAL A 31 -3.60 10.41 4.49
N TYR A 32 -4.26 10.97 3.47
CA TYR A 32 -4.97 10.20 2.44
C TYR A 32 -4.03 9.33 1.59
N GLU A 33 -2.90 9.86 1.14
CA GLU A 33 -1.91 9.08 0.38
C GLU A 33 -1.37 7.92 1.20
N ILE A 34 -1.04 8.15 2.46
CA ILE A 34 -0.56 7.11 3.37
C ILE A 34 -1.64 6.04 3.57
N SER A 35 -2.86 6.43 3.94
CA SER A 35 -3.94 5.49 4.22
C SER A 35 -4.31 4.67 2.99
N ALA A 36 -4.46 5.33 1.82
CA ALA A 36 -4.81 4.67 0.58
C ALA A 36 -3.72 3.69 0.11
N THR A 37 -2.43 4.05 0.20
CA THR A 37 -1.35 3.10 -0.13
C THR A 37 -1.36 1.89 0.82
N LEU A 38 -1.50 2.10 2.13
CA LEU A 38 -1.51 1.01 3.12
C LEU A 38 -2.69 0.06 2.93
N ASP A 39 -3.87 0.60 2.61
CA ASP A 39 -5.08 -0.17 2.34
C ASP A 39 -4.95 -0.99 1.04
N THR A 40 -4.38 -0.41 -0.01
CA THR A 40 -4.09 -1.14 -1.26
C THR A 40 -3.13 -2.30 -1.00
N LEU A 41 -2.01 -2.07 -0.28
CA LEU A 41 -1.05 -3.12 0.05
C LEU A 41 -1.69 -4.24 0.90
N LYS A 42 -2.61 -3.88 1.80
CA LYS A 42 -3.33 -4.85 2.65
C LYS A 42 -4.22 -5.75 1.80
N LYS A 43 -4.95 -5.16 0.85
CA LYS A 43 -5.78 -5.90 -0.09
C LYS A 43 -4.93 -6.83 -0.96
N MET A 44 -3.84 -6.33 -1.53
CA MET A 44 -2.90 -7.13 -2.33
C MET A 44 -2.36 -8.33 -1.53
N TYR A 45 -1.99 -8.13 -0.27
CA TYR A 45 -1.54 -9.21 0.61
C TYR A 45 -2.61 -10.29 0.79
N VAL A 46 -3.84 -9.88 1.14
CA VAL A 46 -4.96 -10.81 1.35
C VAL A 46 -5.28 -11.59 0.07
N ASP A 47 -5.32 -10.90 -1.08
CA ASP A 47 -5.60 -11.52 -2.37
C ASP A 47 -4.48 -12.51 -2.76
N GLN A 48 -3.21 -12.15 -2.58
CA GLN A 48 -2.06 -13.00 -2.87
C GLN A 48 -2.02 -14.25 -1.98
N VAL A 49 -2.31 -14.13 -0.68
CA VAL A 49 -2.43 -15.27 0.24
C VAL A 49 -3.58 -16.18 -0.16
N ARG A 50 -4.72 -15.61 -0.56
CA ARG A 50 -5.86 -16.40 -1.06
C ARG A 50 -5.47 -17.17 -2.33
N ASP A 51 -4.78 -16.53 -3.26
CA ASP A 51 -4.40 -17.16 -4.52
C ASP A 51 -3.35 -18.27 -4.32
N LEU A 52 -2.40 -18.11 -3.38
CA LEU A 52 -1.49 -19.17 -2.94
C LEU A 52 -2.26 -20.36 -2.35
N ASN A 53 -3.17 -20.11 -1.40
CA ASN A 53 -3.95 -21.16 -0.74
C ASN A 53 -4.86 -21.93 -1.72
N GLN A 54 -5.27 -21.28 -2.82
CA GLN A 54 -6.13 -21.87 -3.84
C GLN A 54 -5.34 -22.44 -5.04
N GLY A 55 -4.01 -22.37 -5.02
CA GLY A 55 -3.15 -22.86 -6.11
C GLY A 55 -3.37 -22.11 -7.43
N ARG A 56 -3.79 -20.84 -7.38
CA ARG A 56 -4.03 -20.00 -8.57
C ARG A 56 -2.78 -19.34 -9.12
N VAL A 57 -1.70 -19.38 -8.35
CA VAL A 57 -0.39 -18.82 -8.63
C VAL A 57 0.66 -19.83 -8.22
N ASP A 58 1.78 -19.85 -8.94
CA ASP A 58 2.94 -20.63 -8.55
C ASP A 58 3.43 -20.19 -7.15
N THR A 59 3.98 -21.14 -6.38
CA THR A 59 4.40 -20.87 -5.00
C THR A 59 5.57 -19.89 -4.95
N GLU A 60 6.57 -20.06 -5.81
CA GLU A 60 7.76 -19.20 -5.83
C GLU A 60 7.38 -17.77 -6.22
N LEU A 61 6.58 -17.63 -7.28
CA LEU A 61 6.06 -16.33 -7.72
C LEU A 61 5.17 -15.68 -6.64
N GLY A 62 4.30 -16.45 -5.99
CA GLY A 62 3.43 -15.91 -4.96
C GLY A 62 4.20 -15.45 -3.72
N GLU A 63 5.24 -16.18 -3.31
CA GLU A 63 6.14 -15.74 -2.25
C GLU A 63 6.93 -14.48 -2.63
N GLU A 64 7.39 -14.36 -3.88
CA GLU A 64 8.05 -13.15 -4.38
C GLU A 64 7.10 -11.95 -4.31
N ASN A 65 5.85 -12.11 -4.73
CA ASN A 65 4.83 -11.06 -4.62
C ASN A 65 4.62 -10.63 -3.16
N LEU A 66 4.57 -11.58 -2.21
CA LEU A 66 4.47 -11.26 -0.78
C LEU A 66 5.70 -10.49 -0.28
N ARG A 67 6.91 -10.87 -0.71
CA ARG A 67 8.16 -10.14 -0.37
C ARG A 67 8.15 -8.72 -0.93
N ASN A 68 7.63 -8.51 -2.13
CA ASN A 68 7.50 -7.19 -2.74
C ASN A 68 6.49 -6.31 -1.97
N ILE A 69 5.33 -6.85 -1.60
CA ILE A 69 4.34 -6.14 -0.77
C ILE A 69 4.94 -5.75 0.59
N ALA A 70 5.66 -6.67 1.24
CA ALA A 70 6.34 -6.40 2.51
C ALA A 70 7.42 -5.31 2.38
N THR A 71 8.18 -5.32 1.29
CA THR A 71 9.18 -4.29 0.98
C THR A 71 8.52 -2.91 0.84
N ASN A 72 7.39 -2.83 0.14
CA ASN A 72 6.65 -1.58 -0.02
C ASN A 72 6.16 -1.01 1.33
N TYR A 73 5.69 -1.88 2.24
CA TYR A 73 5.37 -1.47 3.62
C TYR A 73 6.58 -0.90 4.35
N GLN A 74 7.76 -1.53 4.23
CA GLN A 74 8.98 -1.04 4.87
C GLN A 74 9.43 0.29 4.29
N SER A 75 9.28 0.50 2.98
CA SER A 75 9.58 1.79 2.33
C SER A 75 8.73 2.93 2.91
N ILE A 76 7.41 2.71 3.06
CA ILE A 76 6.50 3.68 3.69
C ILE A 76 6.95 3.96 5.13
N LYS A 77 7.21 2.91 5.91
CA LYS A 77 7.66 3.04 7.30
C LYS A 77 8.98 3.83 7.40
N SER A 78 9.93 3.55 6.51
CA SER A 78 11.22 4.23 6.48
C SER A 78 11.03 5.73 6.32
N ILE A 79 10.20 6.17 5.38
CA ILE A 79 9.94 7.60 5.12
C ILE A 79 9.24 8.27 6.32
N LEU A 80 8.21 7.63 6.88
CA LEU A 80 7.41 8.23 7.96
C LEU A 80 8.16 8.32 9.30
N PHE A 81 9.14 7.45 9.52
CA PHE A 81 9.83 7.33 10.82
C PHE A 81 11.35 7.49 10.70
N GLN A 82 11.85 8.26 9.73
CA GLN A 82 13.29 8.57 9.66
C GLN A 82 13.78 9.20 10.97
N PRO A 83 14.96 8.82 11.48
CA PRO A 83 15.58 9.51 12.61
C PRO A 83 15.79 10.98 12.22
N ARG A 84 15.22 11.90 13.03
CA ARG A 84 15.42 13.34 12.89
C ARG A 84 16.64 13.79 13.70
#